data_AF-A0A9P8PIK2-F1
#
_entry.id   AF-A0A9P8PIK2-F1
#
_cell.length_a   1.000
_cell.length_b   1.000
_cell.length_c   1.000
_cell.angle_alpha   90.00
_cell.angle_beta   90.00
_cell.angle_gamma   90.00
#
_symmetry.space_group_name_H-M   'P 1'
#
loop_
_entity.id
_entity.type
_entity.pdbx_description
1 polymer ?
#
loop_
_entity_poly.entity_id
_entity_poly.type
_entity_poly.pdbx_seq_one_letter_code
_entity_poly.pdbx_strand_id
1 'polypeptide(L)'
;MSKVLLEELEKGEKGSGSDYCSYGLADSGDVSLTSWNGTILGPPHSSHENRIYGLTIKCGENYPDQPPTVKFQSKINLPFVDQSNGSIDSSKFKLLGENWKRSTTIETILSELRKEMSTAANKKLQQPPEGSTYS
;
A
#
# COMPACT_ATOMS: atom_id res chain seq x y z
N MET A 1 -0.72 -23.22 -2.53
CA MET A 1 -0.68 -22.16 -1.50
C MET A 1 0.73 -21.59 -1.48
N SER A 2 0.91 -20.30 -1.73
CA SER A 2 2.24 -19.67 -1.80
C SER A 2 2.82 -19.54 -0.39
N LYS A 3 3.97 -20.17 -0.11
CA LYS A 3 4.65 -20.06 1.19
C LYS A 3 4.95 -18.60 1.59
N VAL A 4 5.18 -17.74 0.59
CA VAL A 4 5.49 -16.32 0.79
C VAL A 4 4.33 -15.58 1.45
N LEU A 5 3.09 -15.82 0.99
CA LEU A 5 1.91 -15.14 1.54
C LEU A 5 1.60 -15.57 2.98
N LEU A 6 1.91 -16.82 3.35
CA LEU A 6 1.81 -17.27 4.74
C LEU A 6 2.84 -16.58 5.63
N GLU A 7 4.09 -16.48 5.18
CA GLU A 7 5.14 -15.76 5.91
C GLU A 7 4.79 -14.28 6.10
N GLU A 8 4.22 -13.64 5.07
CA GLU A 8 3.72 -12.26 5.18
C GLU A 8 2.54 -12.14 6.14
N LEU A 9 1.62 -13.12 6.16
CA LEU A 9 0.51 -13.13 7.11
C LEU A 9 1.02 -13.19 8.55
N GLU A 10 1.88 -14.16 8.85
CA GLU A 10 2.45 -14.32 10.19
C GLU A 10 3.19 -13.06 10.65
N LYS A 11 3.89 -12.38 9.73
CA LYS A 11 4.61 -11.15 10.04
C LYS A 11 3.66 -9.98 10.32
N GLY A 12 2.59 -9.85 9.53
CA GLY A 12 1.53 -8.85 9.73
C GLY A 12 0.81 -9.03 11.06
N GLU A 13 0.42 -10.26 11.40
CA GLU A 13 -0.29 -10.59 12.65
C GLU A 13 0.56 -10.35 13.92
N LYS A 14 1.87 -10.58 13.83
CA LYS A 14 2.81 -10.30 14.93
C LYS A 14 3.04 -8.80 15.15
N GLY A 15 2.57 -7.93 14.24
CA GLY A 15 2.87 -6.50 14.27
C GLY A 15 4.37 -6.20 14.12
N SER A 16 5.15 -7.17 13.64
CA SER A 16 6.59 -7.06 13.46
C SER A 16 6.89 -6.37 12.13
N GLY A 17 6.87 -5.04 12.12
CA GLY A 17 7.14 -4.24 10.93
C GLY A 17 7.31 -2.75 11.22
N SER A 18 7.25 -1.92 10.18
CA SER A 18 7.25 -0.45 10.31
C SER A 18 6.15 0.05 11.27
N ASP A 19 6.50 0.86 12.27
CA ASP A 19 5.58 1.45 13.26
C ASP A 19 4.44 2.29 12.64
N TYR A 20 4.56 2.61 11.34
CA TYR A 20 3.65 3.50 10.62
C TYR A 20 2.84 2.80 9.55
N CYS A 21 3.03 1.49 9.35
CA CYS A 21 2.32 0.72 8.34
C CYS A 21 1.85 -0.62 8.91
N SER A 22 0.63 -1.01 8.59
CA SER A 22 0.11 -2.33 8.94
C SER A 22 -0.57 -2.97 7.74
N TYR A 23 -0.66 -4.29 7.73
CA TYR A 23 -1.36 -5.04 6.70
C TYR A 23 -1.88 -6.36 7.27
N GLY A 24 -2.92 -6.89 6.64
CA GLY A 24 -3.53 -8.17 6.98
C GLY A 24 -4.51 -8.61 5.91
N LEU A 25 -5.04 -9.83 6.03
CA LEU A 25 -6.05 -10.31 5.09
C LEU A 25 -7.31 -9.44 5.16
N ALA A 26 -7.90 -9.21 3.99
CA ALA A 26 -9.18 -8.52 3.88
C ALA A 26 -10.33 -9.41 4.39
N ASP A 27 -10.21 -10.73 4.20
CA ASP A 27 -11.13 -11.74 4.72
C ASP A 27 -10.31 -12.85 5.39
N SER A 28 -10.56 -13.10 6.68
CA SER A 28 -9.88 -14.15 7.44
C SER A 28 -10.25 -15.56 6.98
N GLY A 29 -11.36 -15.71 6.23
CA GLY A 29 -11.74 -16.96 5.57
C GLY A 29 -11.06 -17.19 4.22
N ASP A 30 -10.30 -16.22 3.68
CA ASP A 30 -9.65 -16.34 2.38
C ASP A 30 -8.44 -17.29 2.44
N VAL A 31 -8.71 -18.56 2.14
CA VAL A 31 -7.69 -19.62 2.05
C VAL A 31 -6.68 -19.37 0.92
N SER A 32 -7.03 -18.54 -0.06
CA SER A 32 -6.15 -18.20 -1.18
C SER A 32 -5.10 -17.14 -0.81
N LEU A 33 -5.32 -16.40 0.29
CA LEU A 33 -4.46 -15.31 0.76
C LEU A 33 -4.24 -14.24 -0.32
N THR A 34 -5.25 -13.97 -1.14
CA THR A 34 -5.09 -13.09 -2.32
C THR A 34 -5.46 -11.66 -2.03
N SER A 35 -6.39 -11.43 -1.09
CA SER A 35 -6.92 -10.09 -0.81
C SER A 35 -6.46 -9.58 0.55
N TRP A 36 -5.79 -8.44 0.54
CA TRP A 36 -5.17 -7.83 1.72
C TRP A 36 -5.61 -6.39 1.88
N ASN A 37 -5.74 -5.96 3.13
CA ASN A 37 -5.89 -4.57 3.51
C ASN A 37 -4.57 -4.05 4.05
N GLY A 38 -4.18 -2.85 3.62
CA GLY A 38 -3.02 -2.13 4.12
C GLY A 38 -3.45 -0.81 4.75
N THR A 39 -2.71 -0.36 5.76
CA THR A 39 -2.90 0.95 6.39
C THR A 39 -1.56 1.69 6.44
N ILE A 40 -1.57 2.98 6.13
CA ILE A 40 -0.42 3.88 6.25
C ILE A 40 -0.80 5.06 7.15
N LEU A 41 -0.01 5.28 8.20
CA LEU A 41 -0.02 6.52 8.98
C LEU A 41 0.77 7.59 8.24
N GLY A 42 0.10 8.69 7.92
CA GLY A 42 0.71 9.77 7.15
C GLY A 42 1.94 10.38 7.86
N PRO A 43 3.01 10.71 7.12
CA PRO A 43 4.24 11.21 7.72
C PRO A 43 4.04 12.57 8.41
N PRO A 44 4.74 12.82 9.53
CA PRO A 44 4.67 14.10 10.23
C PRO A 44 5.24 15.24 9.38
N HIS A 45 4.90 16.48 9.75
CA HIS A 45 5.36 17.69 9.05
C HIS A 45 5.03 17.72 7.55
N SER A 46 3.88 17.16 7.18
CA SER A 46 3.40 17.09 5.80
C SER A 46 1.89 17.32 5.76
N SER A 47 1.35 17.56 4.56
CA SER A 47 -0.11 17.60 4.33
C SER A 47 -0.81 16.26 4.58
N HIS A 48 -0.04 15.20 4.86
CA HIS A 48 -0.51 13.87 5.23
C HIS A 48 -0.51 13.65 6.75
N GLU A 49 0.05 14.56 7.55
CA GLU A 49 0.15 14.42 9.01
C GLU A 49 -1.23 14.22 9.66
N ASN A 50 -1.28 13.36 10.68
CA ASN A 50 -2.49 12.96 11.40
C ASN A 50 -3.56 12.24 10.56
N ARG A 51 -3.24 11.79 9.34
CA ARG A 51 -4.16 11.04 8.49
C ARG A 51 -3.85 9.55 8.46
N ILE A 52 -4.89 8.75 8.31
CA ILE A 52 -4.82 7.30 8.12
C ILE A 52 -5.30 6.98 6.71
N TYR A 53 -4.47 6.30 5.93
CA TYR A 53 -4.78 5.88 4.57
C TYR A 53 -5.00 4.37 4.51
N GLY A 54 -6.19 3.96 4.11
CA GLY A 54 -6.52 2.57 3.80
C GLY A 54 -6.21 2.22 2.35
N LEU A 55 -5.71 1.00 2.13
CA LEU A 55 -5.36 0.45 0.83
C LEU A 55 -5.90 -0.96 0.68
N THR A 56 -6.24 -1.34 -0.55
CA THR A 56 -6.44 -2.73 -0.95
C THR A 56 -5.24 -3.20 -1.75
N ILE A 57 -4.79 -4.41 -1.46
CA ILE A 57 -3.67 -5.07 -2.12
C ILE A 57 -4.16 -6.44 -2.57
N LYS A 58 -4.06 -6.72 -3.86
CA LYS A 58 -4.45 -8.00 -4.45
C LYS A 58 -3.22 -8.72 -5.00
N CYS A 59 -2.82 -9.77 -4.30
CA CYS A 59 -1.76 -10.68 -4.73
C CYS A 59 -2.35 -11.66 -5.74
N GLY A 60 -1.96 -11.53 -7.01
CA GLY A 60 -2.41 -12.42 -8.09
C GLY A 60 -1.78 -13.81 -8.01
N GLU A 61 -2.18 -14.69 -8.93
CA GLU A 61 -1.68 -16.08 -9.00
C GLU A 61 -0.16 -16.17 -9.18
N ASN A 62 0.43 -15.17 -9.82
CA ASN A 62 1.88 -15.09 -10.09
C ASN A 62 2.66 -14.34 -9.00
N TYR A 63 2.03 -13.95 -7.88
CA TYR A 63 2.75 -13.31 -6.79
C TYR A 63 3.66 -14.32 -6.05
N PRO A 64 4.91 -13.98 -5.71
CA PRO A 64 5.58 -12.66 -5.85
C PRO A 64 6.41 -12.47 -7.12
N ASP A 65 6.38 -13.40 -8.08
CA ASP A 65 7.12 -13.26 -9.34
C ASP A 65 6.61 -12.06 -10.18
N GLN A 66 5.33 -11.70 -10.03
CA GLN A 66 4.73 -10.45 -10.51
C GLN A 66 4.24 -9.57 -9.34
N PRO A 67 4.23 -8.23 -9.51
CA PRO A 67 3.76 -7.31 -8.48
C PRO A 67 2.27 -7.51 -8.18
N PRO A 68 1.82 -7.23 -6.95
CA PRO A 68 0.40 -7.19 -6.63
C PRO A 68 -0.25 -5.93 -7.21
N THR A 69 -1.57 -5.97 -7.38
CA THR A 69 -2.34 -4.76 -7.70
C THR A 69 -2.63 -4.01 -6.40
N VAL A 70 -2.30 -2.72 -6.36
CA VAL A 70 -2.47 -1.89 -5.17
C VAL A 70 -3.35 -0.69 -5.49
N LYS A 71 -4.34 -0.43 -4.63
CA LYS A 71 -5.24 0.72 -4.74
C LYS A 71 -5.46 1.37 -3.38
N PHE A 72 -5.43 2.69 -3.35
CA PHE A 72 -5.91 3.44 -2.19
C PHE A 72 -7.43 3.34 -2.10
N GLN A 73 -7.95 3.09 -0.91
CA GLN A 73 -9.37 3.27 -0.58
C GLN A 73 -9.61 4.70 -0.12
N SER A 74 -8.73 5.24 0.72
CA SER A 74 -8.76 6.65 1.14
C SER A 74 -8.31 7.55 0.00
N LYS A 75 -9.05 8.63 -0.28
CA LYS A 75 -8.63 9.60 -1.30
C LYS A 75 -7.32 10.26 -0.90
N ILE A 76 -6.41 10.34 -1.86
CA ILE A 76 -5.07 10.87 -1.68
C ILE A 76 -4.62 11.54 -2.98
N ASN A 77 -4.01 12.71 -2.85
CA ASN A 77 -3.41 13.40 -3.97
C ASN A 77 -1.91 13.08 -4.03
N LEU A 78 -1.55 12.19 -4.95
CA LEU A 78 -0.19 11.81 -5.30
C LEU A 78 -0.09 11.63 -6.83
N PRO A 79 1.06 11.96 -7.45
CA PRO A 79 1.20 12.01 -8.91
C PRO A 79 1.06 10.64 -9.62
N PHE A 80 1.21 9.55 -8.87
CA PHE A 80 1.09 8.17 -9.33
C PHE A 80 -0.21 7.48 -8.89
N VAL A 81 -1.17 8.22 -8.32
CA VAL A 81 -2.48 7.69 -7.92
C VAL A 81 -3.58 8.27 -8.81
N ASP A 82 -4.36 7.39 -9.43
CA ASP A 82 -5.54 7.77 -10.19
C ASP A 82 -6.58 8.39 -9.26
N GLN A 83 -6.93 9.66 -9.52
CA GLN A 83 -7.85 10.44 -8.68
C GLN A 83 -9.33 10.03 -8.83
N SER A 84 -9.66 9.16 -9.78
CA SER A 84 -11.01 8.61 -9.95
C SER A 84 -11.25 7.36 -9.11
N ASN A 85 -10.24 6.51 -8.94
CA ASN A 85 -10.41 5.15 -8.42
C ASN A 85 -9.32 4.66 -7.45
N GLY A 86 -8.30 5.48 -7.18
CA GLY A 86 -7.24 5.17 -6.22
C GLY A 86 -6.18 4.17 -6.71
N SER A 87 -6.24 3.71 -7.96
CA SER A 87 -5.25 2.77 -8.50
C SER A 87 -3.88 3.43 -8.66
N ILE A 88 -2.83 2.65 -8.39
CA ILE A 88 -1.45 3.11 -8.54
C ILE A 88 -0.96 2.85 -9.97
N ASP A 89 -0.44 3.90 -10.61
CA ASP A 89 0.19 3.85 -11.92
C ASP A 89 1.62 3.29 -11.80
N SER A 90 1.80 2.03 -12.21
CA SER A 90 3.09 1.32 -12.15
C SER A 90 4.17 1.92 -13.05
N SER A 91 3.81 2.74 -14.05
CA SER A 91 4.80 3.47 -14.86
C SER A 91 5.45 4.62 -14.10
N LYS A 92 4.77 5.14 -13.06
CA LYS A 92 5.24 6.26 -12.23
C LYS A 92 5.76 5.80 -10.87
N PHE A 93 5.12 4.78 -10.27
CA PHE A 93 5.60 4.18 -9.03
C PHE A 93 6.52 2.99 -9.32
N LYS A 94 7.81 3.31 -9.50
CA LYS A 94 8.84 2.39 -10.01
C LYS A 94 8.90 1.04 -9.29
N LEU A 95 8.62 0.99 -7.98
CA LEU A 95 8.65 -0.25 -7.19
C LEU A 95 7.68 -1.32 -7.73
N LEU A 96 6.49 -0.92 -8.19
CA LEU A 96 5.49 -1.84 -8.77
C LEU A 96 5.64 -2.00 -10.29
N GLY A 97 6.58 -1.29 -10.91
CA GLY A 97 6.87 -1.36 -12.33
C GLY A 97 8.25 -1.95 -12.59
N GLU A 98 9.16 -1.13 -13.12
CA GLU A 98 10.50 -1.54 -13.55
C GLU A 98 11.38 -2.14 -12.44
N ASN A 99 11.16 -1.76 -11.19
CA ASN A 99 11.99 -2.17 -10.05
C ASN A 99 11.36 -3.32 -9.24
N TRP A 100 10.30 -3.95 -9.75
CA TRP A 100 9.72 -5.10 -9.06
C TRP A 100 10.74 -6.22 -8.92
N LYS A 101 10.82 -6.79 -7.71
CA LYS A 101 11.65 -7.93 -7.38
C LYS A 101 10.81 -8.90 -6.58
N ARG A 102 11.04 -10.19 -6.77
CA ARG A 102 10.41 -11.27 -6.00
C ARG A 102 10.57 -11.12 -4.48
N SER A 103 11.64 -10.46 -4.05
CA SER A 103 11.94 -10.19 -2.63
C SER A 103 11.15 -9.01 -2.06
N THR A 104 10.43 -8.25 -2.88
CA THR A 104 9.60 -7.13 -2.44
C THR A 104 8.33 -7.67 -1.80
N THR A 105 8.04 -7.20 -0.59
CA THR A 105 6.88 -7.62 0.21
C THR A 105 5.79 -6.54 0.27
N ILE A 106 4.62 -6.88 0.79
CA ILE A 106 3.55 -5.92 1.09
C ILE A 106 4.06 -4.79 1.99
N GLU A 107 4.82 -5.13 3.03
CA GLU A 107 5.42 -4.16 3.93
C GLU A 107 6.36 -3.18 3.20
N THR A 108 7.15 -3.69 2.25
CA THR A 108 8.07 -2.87 1.45
C THR A 108 7.29 -1.87 0.60
N ILE A 109 6.17 -2.31 0.01
CA ILE A 109 5.28 -1.47 -0.78
C ILE A 109 4.71 -0.34 0.10
N LEU A 110 4.14 -0.67 1.25
CA LEU A 110 3.55 0.33 2.16
C LEU A 110 4.61 1.34 2.66
N SER A 111 5.80 0.85 2.97
CA SER A 111 6.91 1.68 3.44
C SER A 111 7.40 2.65 2.36
N GLU A 112 7.54 2.19 1.11
CA GLU A 112 7.98 3.05 0.01
C GLU A 112 6.89 4.06 -0.39
N LEU A 113 5.60 3.68 -0.33
CA LEU A 113 4.51 4.64 -0.51
C LEU A 113 4.53 5.74 0.55
N ARG A 114 4.73 5.38 1.82
CA ARG A 114 4.86 6.36 2.90
C ARG A 114 6.08 7.28 2.71
N LYS A 115 7.19 6.74 2.21
CA LYS A 115 8.38 7.52 1.87
C LYS A 115 8.10 8.49 0.72
N GLU A 116 7.36 8.07 -0.31
CA GLU A 116 6.94 8.97 -1.39
C GLU A 116 6.12 10.14 -0.86
N MET A 117 5.23 9.93 0.13
CA MET A 117 4.46 11.00 0.78
C MET A 117 5.34 12.03 1.51
N SER A 118 6.53 11.65 1.99
CA SER A 118 7.43 12.54 2.74
C SER A 118 8.45 13.27 1.85
N THR A 119 8.52 12.95 0.56
CA THR A 119 9.40 13.64 -0.39
C THR A 119 9.07 15.14 -0.48
N ALA A 120 10.07 15.95 -0.84
CA ALA A 120 9.88 17.39 -0.96
C ALA A 120 8.78 17.78 -1.97
N ALA A 121 8.60 16.97 -3.03
CA ALA A 121 7.59 17.18 -4.05
C ALA A 121 6.18 16.88 -3.55
N ASN A 122 6.00 15.83 -2.74
CA ASN A 122 4.67 15.35 -2.37
C ASN A 122 4.18 15.87 -1.00
N LYS A 123 5.10 16.13 -0.06
CA LYS A 123 4.73 16.46 1.34
C LYS A 123 3.90 17.73 1.53
N LYS A 124 3.82 18.60 0.50
CA LYS A 124 3.05 19.86 0.51
C LYS A 124 1.84 19.84 -0.44
N LEU A 125 1.55 18.71 -1.09
CA LEU A 125 0.41 18.60 -1.99
C LEU A 125 -0.88 18.76 -1.21
N GLN A 126 -1.77 19.64 -1.69
CA GLN A 126 -3.09 19.80 -1.12
C GLN A 126 -3.84 18.47 -1.21
N GLN A 127 -4.29 17.97 -0.06
CA GLN A 127 -5.00 16.69 0.02
C GLN A 127 -6.51 16.89 -0.01
N PRO A 128 -7.27 15.88 -0.46
CA PRO A 128 -8.72 15.83 -0.31
C PRO A 128 -9.15 15.93 1.16
N PRO A 129 -10.44 16.19 1.45
CA PRO A 129 -10.97 16.12 2.81
C PRO A 129 -10.64 14.78 3.47
N GLU A 130 -10.26 14.82 4.74
CA GLU A 130 -9.97 13.61 5.50
C GLU A 130 -11.20 12.70 5.59
N GLY A 131 -10.99 11.39 5.61
CA GLY A 131 -12.07 10.40 5.64
C GLY A 131 -12.77 10.18 4.30
N SER A 132 -12.45 10.96 3.26
CA SER A 132 -13.00 10.71 1.93
C SER A 132 -12.41 9.44 1.30
N THR A 133 -13.26 8.65 0.63
CA THR A 133 -12.88 7.39 -0.02
C THR A 133 -13.22 7.40 -1.50
N TYR A 134 -12.52 6.59 -2.29
CA TYR A 134 -12.92 6.28 -3.66
C TYR A 134 -14.17 5.40 -3.64
N SER A 135 -15.07 5.62 -4.62
CA SER A 135 -16.33 4.89 -4.81
C SER A 135 -16.16 3.70 -5.74
#